data_AF-A0A4Z2INY0-F1
#
_entry.id   AF-A0A4Z2INY0-F1
#
_cell.length_a   1.000
_cell.length_b   1.000
_cell.length_c   1.000
_cell.angle_alpha   90.00
_cell.angle_beta   90.00
_cell.angle_gamma   90.00
#
_symmetry.space_group_name_H-M   'P 1'
#
loop_
_entity.id
_entity.type
_entity.pdbx_description
1 polymer ?
#
loop_
_entity_poly.entity_id
_entity_poly.type
_entity_poly.pdbx_seq_one_letter_code
_entity_poly.pdbx_strand_id
1 'polypeptide(L)'
;MATLWSKISAALPREEDEFPLQFGDTVDSSVVEMLKRCRRQLYGDAAAAAAARRALDAQVVVDVAWEKLNTGTWRHVDKEWRRVYSCGCLFKAAALCRGDPSADEVQQAVRTCDMGLLMGAAIMDDVLQVIVRILQAEVRKPTESEEEREHADVKRMKTEIPRVPVVNEETAIPRVTCPSLESFRTNYLLPLKPVVLEGTIGHWPALNQHPWSRGRDDRKGRGQTKEAGFDVNASAKLTVRLKEM
;
A
#
# COMPACT_ATOMS: atom_id res chain seq x y z
N MET A 1 6.16 28.53 -4.24
CA MET A 1 5.77 27.22 -3.65
C MET A 1 7.01 26.35 -3.55
N ALA A 2 7.12 25.48 -2.54
CA ALA A 2 8.21 24.50 -2.49
C ALA A 2 8.08 23.54 -3.69
N THR A 3 9.20 23.30 -4.39
CA THR A 3 9.27 22.31 -5.48
C THR A 3 8.96 20.92 -4.93
N LEU A 4 8.49 20.00 -5.78
CA LEU A 4 8.22 18.62 -5.37
C LEU A 4 9.45 17.97 -4.71
N TRP A 5 10.62 18.16 -5.32
CA TRP A 5 11.89 17.70 -4.75
C TRP A 5 12.15 18.26 -3.35
N SER A 6 11.92 19.55 -3.11
CA SER A 6 12.12 20.16 -1.78
C SER A 6 11.26 19.51 -0.69
N LYS A 7 10.04 19.07 -1.02
CA LYS A 7 9.18 18.34 -0.08
C LYS A 7 9.72 16.94 0.21
N ILE A 8 10.18 16.24 -0.83
CA ILE A 8 10.76 14.90 -0.70
C ILE A 8 12.06 14.96 0.11
N SER A 9 12.96 15.89 -0.20
CA SER A 9 14.23 16.05 0.51
C SER A 9 14.05 16.40 1.98
N ALA A 10 12.98 17.12 2.34
CA ALA A 10 12.64 17.43 3.73
C ALA A 10 12.19 16.20 4.54
N ALA A 11 11.77 15.11 3.88
CA ALA A 11 11.41 13.85 4.52
C ALA A 11 12.59 12.88 4.67
N LEU A 12 13.76 13.23 4.13
CA LEU A 12 14.98 12.43 4.20
C LEU A 12 15.88 12.91 5.36
N PRO A 13 16.83 12.07 5.83
CA PRO A 13 17.88 12.51 6.75
C PRO A 13 18.62 13.72 6.17
N ARG A 14 19.04 14.66 7.03
CA ARG A 14 19.58 15.95 6.59
C ARG A 14 20.96 15.78 5.96
N GLU A 15 21.78 14.95 6.59
CA GLU A 15 23.14 14.67 6.16
C GLU A 15 23.25 13.29 5.51
N GLU A 16 24.21 13.12 4.59
CA GLU A 16 24.41 11.84 3.91
C GLU A 16 24.75 10.70 4.89
N ASP A 17 25.54 11.00 5.92
CA ASP A 17 26.02 10.02 6.90
C ASP A 17 24.91 9.52 7.84
N GLU A 18 23.82 10.28 7.98
CA GLU A 18 22.65 9.87 8.77
C GLU A 18 21.80 8.84 8.02
N PHE A 19 21.94 8.72 6.70
CA PHE A 19 21.18 7.75 5.91
C PHE A 19 21.75 6.34 6.12
N PRO A 20 20.99 5.42 6.76
CA PRO A 20 21.52 4.15 7.22
C PRO A 20 21.61 3.12 6.08
N LEU A 21 22.84 2.75 5.71
CA LEU A 21 23.15 1.65 4.77
C LEU A 21 24.07 0.60 5.38
N GLN A 22 23.70 0.13 6.58
CA GLN A 22 24.40 -0.98 7.24
C GLN A 22 23.72 -2.31 6.89
N PHE A 23 24.49 -3.17 6.23
CA PHE A 23 24.12 -4.52 5.80
C PHE A 23 25.23 -5.49 6.24
N GLY A 24 24.86 -6.73 6.58
CA GLY A 24 25.79 -7.80 6.85
C GLY A 24 26.26 -8.51 5.58
N ASP A 25 26.85 -9.70 5.77
CA ASP A 25 27.43 -10.50 4.68
C ASP A 25 26.38 -11.14 3.75
N THR A 26 25.09 -10.96 4.04
CA THR A 26 23.99 -11.48 3.21
C THR A 26 23.82 -10.69 1.91
N VAL A 27 24.18 -9.41 1.91
CA VAL A 27 24.13 -8.54 0.73
C VAL A 27 25.52 -8.40 0.15
N ASP A 28 25.68 -8.77 -1.12
CA ASP A 28 26.96 -8.73 -1.83
C ASP A 28 27.60 -7.32 -1.75
N SER A 29 28.92 -7.26 -1.49
CA SER A 29 29.64 -5.99 -1.33
C SER A 29 29.49 -5.05 -2.54
N SER A 30 29.37 -5.60 -3.74
CA SER A 30 29.11 -4.83 -4.97
C SER A 30 27.76 -4.10 -4.94
N VAL A 31 26.73 -4.72 -4.37
CA VAL A 31 25.40 -4.13 -4.18
C VAL A 31 25.44 -3.05 -3.10
N VAL A 32 26.18 -3.29 -2.01
CA VAL A 32 26.38 -2.29 -0.96
C VAL A 32 27.09 -1.05 -1.53
N GLU A 33 28.12 -1.21 -2.36
CA GLU A 33 28.78 -0.09 -3.03
C GLU A 33 27.84 0.64 -4.01
N MET A 34 26.94 -0.09 -4.68
CA MET A 34 25.92 0.53 -5.53
C MET A 34 24.92 1.37 -4.72
N LEU A 35 24.50 0.88 -3.54
CA LEU A 35 23.64 1.62 -2.63
C LEU A 35 24.32 2.90 -2.12
N LYS A 36 25.60 2.82 -1.71
CA LYS A 36 26.39 4.00 -1.30
C LYS A 36 26.53 5.02 -2.43
N ARG A 37 26.69 4.55 -3.68
CA ARG A 37 26.70 5.41 -4.86
C ARG A 37 25.34 6.11 -5.06
N CYS A 38 24.24 5.38 -4.98
CA CYS A 38 22.89 5.95 -5.07
C CYS A 38 22.63 6.98 -3.95
N ARG A 39 23.11 6.71 -2.73
CA ARG A 39 23.05 7.65 -1.61
C ARG A 39 23.82 8.93 -1.91
N ARG A 40 25.08 8.87 -2.33
CA ARG A 40 25.85 10.07 -2.74
C ARG A 40 25.13 10.87 -3.83
N GLN A 41 24.53 10.18 -4.79
CA GLN A 41 23.73 10.82 -5.85
C GLN A 41 22.44 11.46 -5.34
N LEU A 42 21.83 10.90 -4.29
CA LEU A 42 20.62 11.41 -3.64
C LEU A 42 20.89 12.75 -2.92
N TYR A 43 22.08 12.93 -2.38
CA TYR A 43 22.50 14.16 -1.69
C TYR A 43 23.27 15.15 -2.59
N GLY A 44 23.77 14.69 -3.74
CA GLY A 44 24.48 15.53 -4.71
C GLY A 44 23.59 16.44 -5.57
N ASP A 45 24.25 17.27 -6.37
CA ASP A 45 23.64 18.27 -7.24
C ASP A 45 22.72 17.66 -8.29
N ALA A 46 21.66 18.41 -8.64
CA ALA A 46 20.62 18.02 -9.59
C ALA A 46 21.00 18.16 -11.07
N ALA A 47 22.28 18.01 -11.42
CA ALA A 47 22.73 18.15 -12.81
C ALA A 47 21.93 17.21 -13.73
N ALA A 48 21.39 17.76 -14.83
CA ALA A 48 20.55 17.03 -15.79
C ALA A 48 21.31 15.86 -16.44
N ALA A 49 22.60 16.05 -16.77
CA ALA A 49 23.45 15.00 -17.32
C ALA A 49 23.59 13.77 -16.40
N ALA A 50 23.42 13.94 -15.09
CA ALA A 50 23.47 12.85 -14.12
C ALA A 50 22.10 12.18 -13.90
N ALA A 51 20.98 12.74 -14.38
CA ALA A 51 19.63 12.20 -14.16
C ALA A 51 19.47 10.77 -14.67
N ALA A 52 19.85 10.53 -15.93
CA ALA A 52 19.84 9.19 -16.52
C ALA A 52 20.71 8.21 -15.72
N ARG A 53 21.84 8.68 -15.18
CA ARG A 53 22.73 7.85 -14.38
C ARG A 53 22.12 7.47 -13.03
N ARG A 54 21.48 8.42 -12.32
CA ARG A 54 20.78 8.15 -11.05
C ARG A 54 19.65 7.13 -11.26
N ALA A 55 18.85 7.32 -12.31
CA ALA A 55 17.77 6.42 -12.64
C ALA A 55 18.28 5.01 -12.95
N LEU A 56 19.36 4.90 -13.73
CA LEU A 56 19.99 3.61 -14.06
C LEU A 56 20.57 2.92 -12.83
N ASP A 57 21.38 3.61 -12.02
CA ASP A 57 22.01 3.02 -10.84
C ASP A 57 20.94 2.56 -9.82
N ALA A 58 19.86 3.34 -9.64
CA ALA A 58 18.73 2.94 -8.79
C ALA A 58 17.95 1.74 -9.37
N GLN A 59 17.77 1.67 -10.69
CA GLN A 59 17.12 0.54 -11.35
C GLN A 59 17.91 -0.75 -11.14
N VAL A 60 19.24 -0.73 -11.25
CA VAL A 60 20.10 -1.89 -10.99
C VAL A 60 19.89 -2.43 -9.57
N VAL A 61 19.80 -1.55 -8.56
CA VAL A 61 19.52 -1.97 -7.18
C VAL A 61 18.17 -2.66 -7.07
N VAL A 62 17.13 -2.09 -7.70
CA VAL A 62 15.78 -2.66 -7.70
C VAL A 62 15.76 -4.03 -8.37
N ASP A 63 16.42 -4.18 -9.52
CA ASP A 63 16.44 -5.43 -10.29
C ASP A 63 17.14 -6.56 -9.52
N VAL A 64 18.34 -6.29 -9.00
CA VAL A 64 19.08 -7.28 -8.21
C VAL A 64 18.30 -7.68 -6.96
N ALA A 65 17.72 -6.70 -6.25
CA ALA A 65 16.91 -7.02 -5.08
C ALA A 65 15.64 -7.79 -5.45
N TRP A 66 14.96 -7.44 -6.54
CA TRP A 66 13.78 -8.16 -7.03
C TRP A 66 14.07 -9.64 -7.29
N GLU A 67 15.18 -9.95 -7.95
CA GLU A 67 15.60 -11.34 -8.19
C GLU A 67 15.76 -12.09 -6.87
N LYS A 68 16.43 -11.48 -5.88
CA LYS A 68 16.67 -12.09 -4.56
C LYS A 68 15.37 -12.27 -3.77
N LEU A 69 14.43 -11.34 -3.85
CA LEU A 69 13.11 -11.46 -3.23
C LEU A 69 12.27 -12.60 -3.84
N ASN A 70 12.49 -12.93 -5.12
CA ASN A 70 11.69 -13.91 -5.87
C ASN A 70 12.37 -15.26 -6.09
N THR A 71 13.50 -15.54 -5.42
CA THR A 71 14.24 -16.80 -5.57
C THR A 71 13.59 -17.99 -4.82
N GLY A 72 12.65 -17.75 -3.89
CA GLY A 72 12.04 -18.81 -3.09
C GLY A 72 10.79 -18.38 -2.34
N THR A 73 10.37 -19.16 -1.33
CA THR A 73 9.18 -18.82 -0.53
C THR A 73 9.39 -17.51 0.24
N TRP A 74 8.43 -16.59 0.13
CA TRP A 74 8.47 -15.27 0.76
C TRP A 74 8.92 -15.26 2.23
N ARG A 75 8.47 -16.25 3.02
CA ARG A 75 8.79 -16.37 4.45
C ARG A 75 10.29 -16.56 4.74
N HIS A 76 11.06 -17.04 3.78
CA HIS A 76 12.50 -17.30 3.89
C HIS A 76 13.34 -16.18 3.26
N VAL A 77 12.71 -15.18 2.66
CA VAL A 77 13.40 -14.02 2.09
C VAL A 77 14.05 -13.22 3.22
N ASP A 78 15.35 -13.00 3.10
CA ASP A 78 16.13 -12.27 4.10
C ASP A 78 15.64 -10.83 4.26
N LYS A 79 15.64 -10.34 5.51
CA LYS A 79 15.19 -8.97 5.84
C LYS A 79 16.10 -7.92 5.20
N GLU A 80 17.39 -8.22 5.02
CA GLU A 80 18.33 -7.31 4.38
C GLU A 80 17.96 -7.08 2.92
N TRP A 81 17.63 -8.13 2.15
CA TRP A 81 17.17 -7.98 0.77
C TRP A 81 15.88 -7.18 0.66
N ARG A 82 14.97 -7.28 1.64
CA ARG A 82 13.79 -6.41 1.71
C ARG A 82 14.14 -4.95 1.97
N ARG A 83 15.14 -4.68 2.81
CA ARG A 83 15.68 -3.32 3.02
C ARG A 83 16.36 -2.79 1.77
N VAL A 84 17.17 -3.60 1.07
CA VAL A 84 17.79 -3.24 -0.21
C VAL A 84 16.72 -2.84 -1.23
N TYR A 85 15.65 -3.64 -1.35
CA TYR A 85 14.54 -3.35 -2.25
C TYR A 85 13.86 -2.02 -1.92
N SER A 86 13.55 -1.76 -0.65
CA SER A 86 12.99 -0.47 -0.21
C SER A 86 13.92 0.71 -0.52
N CYS A 87 15.22 0.58 -0.29
CA CYS A 87 16.21 1.61 -0.63
C CYS A 87 16.26 1.84 -2.14
N GLY A 88 16.27 0.79 -2.96
CA GLY A 88 16.21 0.89 -4.42
C GLY A 88 14.97 1.62 -4.90
N CYS A 89 13.79 1.26 -4.38
CA CYS A 89 12.53 1.95 -4.65
C CYS A 89 12.59 3.43 -4.27
N LEU A 90 13.17 3.77 -3.10
CA LEU A 90 13.36 5.14 -2.67
C LEU A 90 14.25 5.92 -3.63
N PHE A 91 15.43 5.38 -3.99
CA PHE A 91 16.35 6.05 -4.90
C PHE A 91 15.75 6.25 -6.29
N LYS A 92 15.01 5.26 -6.78
CA LYS A 92 14.33 5.35 -8.09
C LYS A 92 13.21 6.39 -8.06
N ALA A 93 12.36 6.38 -7.04
CA ALA A 93 11.32 7.40 -6.88
C ALA A 93 11.92 8.81 -6.74
N ALA A 94 12.99 8.95 -5.96
CA ALA A 94 13.71 10.21 -5.82
C ALA A 94 14.29 10.69 -7.16
N ALA A 95 14.88 9.79 -7.96
CA ALA A 95 15.40 10.13 -9.28
C ALA A 95 14.32 10.61 -10.25
N LEU A 96 13.13 9.98 -10.23
CA LEU A 96 11.98 10.39 -11.03
C LEU A 96 11.41 11.76 -10.62
N CYS A 97 11.57 12.15 -9.35
CA CYS A 97 11.03 13.40 -8.83
C CYS A 97 12.04 14.56 -8.77
N ARG A 98 13.24 14.38 -9.33
CA ARG A 98 14.25 15.44 -9.45
C ARG A 98 13.89 16.36 -10.64
N GLY A 99 14.00 17.67 -10.43
CA GLY A 99 13.71 18.66 -11.48
C GLY A 99 12.21 18.95 -11.60
N ASP A 100 11.71 18.99 -12.82
CA ASP A 100 10.30 19.21 -13.15
C ASP A 100 9.70 17.95 -13.80
N PRO A 101 9.19 17.01 -12.99
CA PRO A 101 8.72 15.72 -13.49
C PRO A 101 7.34 15.83 -14.15
N SER A 102 7.18 15.09 -15.24
CA SER A 102 5.89 14.90 -15.88
C SER A 102 4.91 14.14 -14.99
N ALA A 103 3.61 14.23 -15.30
CA ALA A 103 2.58 13.50 -14.57
C ALA A 103 2.81 11.98 -14.59
N ASP A 104 3.32 11.42 -15.69
CA ASP A 104 3.63 9.98 -15.77
C ASP A 104 4.82 9.60 -14.88
N GLU A 105 5.88 10.43 -14.81
CA GLU A 105 7.01 10.20 -13.91
C GLU A 105 6.59 10.23 -12.44
N VAL A 106 5.70 11.16 -12.06
CA VAL A 106 5.12 11.21 -10.71
C VAL A 106 4.30 9.94 -10.42
N GLN A 107 3.48 9.49 -11.38
CA GLN A 107 2.73 8.24 -11.25
C GLN A 107 3.65 7.02 -11.15
N GLN A 108 4.74 6.99 -11.92
CA GLN A 108 5.75 5.94 -11.86
C GLN A 108 6.47 5.95 -10.50
N ALA A 109 6.74 7.12 -9.93
CA ALA A 109 7.31 7.26 -8.60
C ALA A 109 6.35 6.70 -7.52
N VAL A 110 5.05 7.00 -7.61
CA VAL A 110 4.02 6.42 -6.71
C VAL A 110 4.03 4.89 -6.81
N ARG A 111 3.95 4.33 -8.02
CA ARG A 111 4.01 2.87 -8.24
C ARG A 111 5.28 2.27 -7.66
N THR A 112 6.42 2.95 -7.83
CA THR A 112 7.71 2.49 -7.32
C THR A 112 7.73 2.45 -5.79
N CYS A 113 7.20 3.48 -5.12
CA CYS A 113 7.07 3.49 -3.67
C CYS A 113 6.10 2.42 -3.16
N ASP A 114 4.94 2.24 -3.81
CA ASP A 114 3.95 1.22 -3.45
C ASP A 114 4.53 -0.20 -3.55
N MET A 115 5.32 -0.47 -4.58
CA MET A 115 6.06 -1.73 -4.68
C MET A 115 7.04 -1.90 -3.51
N GLY A 116 7.78 -0.85 -3.15
CA GLY A 116 8.68 -0.85 -1.99
C GLY A 116 7.94 -1.10 -0.67
N LEU A 117 6.75 -0.54 -0.48
CA LEU A 117 5.91 -0.77 0.70
C LEU A 117 5.33 -2.19 0.74
N LEU A 118 5.00 -2.76 -0.42
CA LEU A 118 4.41 -4.09 -0.54
C LEU A 118 5.45 -5.20 -0.33
N MET A 119 6.62 -5.06 -0.95
CA MET A 119 7.65 -6.12 -1.04
C MET A 119 8.85 -5.87 -0.13
N GLY A 120 9.11 -4.62 0.22
CA GLY A 120 10.29 -4.25 0.99
C GLY A 120 10.11 -4.36 2.50
N ALA A 121 11.01 -3.72 3.21
CA ALA A 121 10.94 -3.47 4.65
C ALA A 121 10.76 -1.98 4.94
N ALA A 122 10.19 -1.65 6.10
CA ALA A 122 10.16 -0.29 6.60
C ALA A 122 11.61 0.24 6.75
N ILE A 123 11.85 1.45 6.23
CA ILE A 123 13.14 2.16 6.34
C ILE A 123 12.86 3.61 6.75
N MET A 124 13.75 4.19 7.57
CA MET A 124 13.68 5.60 8.01
C MET A 124 12.27 6.03 8.42
N ASP A 125 11.69 5.30 9.40
CA ASP A 125 10.35 5.56 9.93
C ASP A 125 9.26 5.65 8.84
N ASP A 126 9.25 4.65 7.93
CA ASP A 126 8.30 4.52 6.83
C ASP A 126 8.33 5.68 5.82
N VAL A 127 9.53 6.17 5.50
CA VAL A 127 9.73 7.30 4.57
C VAL A 127 9.03 7.12 3.20
N LEU A 128 8.93 5.89 2.70
CA LEU A 128 8.21 5.60 1.45
C LEU A 128 6.73 5.98 1.55
N GLN A 129 6.09 5.75 2.70
CA GLN A 129 4.71 6.15 2.94
C GLN A 129 4.56 7.68 2.99
N VAL A 130 5.54 8.37 3.57
CA VAL A 130 5.59 9.84 3.59
C VAL A 130 5.70 10.38 2.16
N ILE A 131 6.59 9.81 1.35
CA ILE A 131 6.80 10.21 -0.05
C ILE A 131 5.53 9.96 -0.88
N VAL A 132 4.87 8.81 -0.75
CA VAL A 132 3.60 8.54 -1.46
C VAL A 132 2.55 9.63 -1.16
N ARG A 133 2.42 10.06 0.10
CA ARG A 133 1.48 11.14 0.46
C ARG A 133 1.85 12.46 -0.20
N ILE A 134 3.14 12.78 -0.28
CA ILE A 134 3.64 13.98 -0.99
C ILE A 134 3.29 13.89 -2.48
N LEU A 135 3.60 12.76 -3.13
CA LEU A 135 3.36 12.56 -4.57
C LEU A 135 1.87 12.58 -4.92
N GLN A 136 1.02 11.93 -4.12
CA GLN A 136 -0.43 11.95 -4.32
C GLN A 136 -1.02 13.35 -4.18
N ALA A 137 -0.46 14.19 -3.31
CA ALA A 137 -0.89 15.59 -3.18
C ALA A 137 -0.52 16.42 -4.42
N GLU A 138 0.60 16.11 -5.09
CA GLU A 138 0.97 16.77 -6.36
C GLU A 138 0.06 16.35 -7.51
N VAL A 139 -0.28 15.07 -7.63
CA VAL A 139 -1.21 14.56 -8.67
C VAL A 139 -2.61 15.17 -8.53
N ARG A 140 -3.05 15.47 -7.31
CA ARG A 140 -4.37 16.02 -7.02
C ARG A 140 -4.47 17.53 -7.24
N LYS A 141 -3.38 18.23 -7.52
CA LYS A 141 -3.46 19.66 -7.83
C LYS A 141 -4.24 19.83 -9.14
N PRO A 142 -5.35 20.60 -9.15
CA PRO A 142 -5.99 20.94 -10.41
C PRO A 142 -5.00 21.80 -11.20
N THR A 143 -4.61 21.31 -12.37
CA THR A 143 -3.97 22.13 -13.40
C THR A 143 -4.89 23.31 -13.70
N GLU A 144 -4.38 24.54 -13.64
CA GLU A 144 -5.05 25.79 -13.99
C GLU A 144 -5.33 25.88 -15.50
N SER A 145 -6.03 24.89 -16.05
CA SER A 145 -6.49 24.85 -17.43
C SER A 145 -7.72 23.96 -17.50
N GLU A 146 -8.81 24.38 -16.86
CA GLU A 146 -10.19 23.92 -17.12
C GLU A 146 -11.16 24.83 -16.35
N GLU A 147 -11.16 26.12 -16.71
CA GLU A 147 -12.34 26.96 -16.59
C GLU A 147 -13.41 26.38 -17.53
N GLU A 148 -14.15 25.35 -17.09
CA GLU A 148 -15.49 24.97 -17.62
C GLU A 148 -16.06 23.69 -17.00
N ARG A 149 -15.88 23.43 -15.69
CA ARG A 149 -16.77 22.50 -14.95
C ARG A 149 -17.04 22.99 -13.54
N GLU A 150 -17.74 24.13 -13.47
CA GLU A 150 -18.38 24.55 -12.23
C GLU A 150 -19.39 23.48 -11.76
N HIS A 151 -19.42 23.30 -10.44
CA HIS A 151 -20.35 22.51 -9.65
C HIS A 151 -20.15 20.99 -9.58
N ALA A 152 -19.25 20.58 -8.69
CA ALA A 152 -19.63 19.62 -7.66
C ALA A 152 -18.97 20.00 -6.33
N ASP A 153 -19.73 20.80 -5.58
CA ASP A 153 -19.59 21.07 -4.16
C ASP A 153 -19.10 19.85 -3.37
N VAL A 154 -18.12 20.08 -2.49
CA VAL A 154 -17.61 19.11 -1.51
C VAL A 154 -18.70 18.88 -0.46
N LYS A 155 -19.77 18.18 -0.85
CA LYS A 155 -20.66 17.56 0.12
C LYS A 155 -19.93 16.35 0.69
N ARG A 156 -19.62 16.41 1.99
CA ARG A 156 -19.50 15.23 2.85
C ARG A 156 -20.51 14.21 2.36
N MET A 157 -20.02 13.14 1.76
CA MET A 157 -20.83 12.05 1.26
C MET A 157 -21.41 11.36 2.50
N LYS A 158 -22.56 11.87 2.95
CA LYS A 158 -23.51 11.10 3.73
C LYS A 158 -23.68 9.83 2.90
N THR A 159 -23.25 8.70 3.43
CA THR A 159 -23.48 7.40 2.78
C THR A 159 -24.99 7.21 2.73
N GLU A 160 -25.63 7.74 1.69
CA GLU A 160 -26.93 7.27 1.27
C GLU A 160 -26.71 5.83 0.87
N ILE A 161 -27.31 4.93 1.64
CA ILE A 161 -27.42 3.51 1.34
C ILE A 161 -27.88 3.44 -0.12
N PRO A 162 -27.07 2.90 -1.06
CA PRO A 162 -27.53 2.73 -2.43
C PRO A 162 -28.82 1.92 -2.35
N ARG A 163 -29.91 2.47 -2.88
CA ARG A 163 -31.15 1.70 -3.05
C ARG A 163 -30.75 0.44 -3.81
N VAL A 164 -30.93 -0.71 -3.17
CA VAL A 164 -30.54 -2.02 -3.69
C VAL A 164 -31.03 -2.11 -5.14
N PRO A 165 -30.16 -2.35 -6.13
CA PRO A 165 -30.60 -2.49 -7.51
C PRO A 165 -31.61 -3.64 -7.57
N VAL A 166 -32.75 -3.41 -8.22
CA VAL A 166 -33.76 -4.45 -8.45
C VAL A 166 -33.10 -5.55 -9.28
N VAL A 167 -32.78 -6.66 -8.65
CA VAL A 167 -32.18 -7.82 -9.32
C VAL A 167 -33.26 -8.40 -10.24
N ASN A 168 -33.01 -8.40 -11.54
CA ASN A 168 -33.87 -9.10 -12.48
C ASN A 168 -33.77 -10.62 -12.19
N GLU A 169 -34.88 -11.25 -11.79
CA GLU A 169 -34.94 -12.67 -11.41
C GLU A 169 -34.42 -13.59 -12.52
N GLU A 170 -34.55 -13.18 -13.79
CA GLU A 170 -34.06 -13.92 -14.96
C GLU A 170 -32.52 -13.97 -15.04
N THR A 171 -31.83 -13.05 -14.37
CA THR A 171 -30.36 -12.98 -14.31
C THR A 171 -29.80 -13.39 -12.95
N ALA A 172 -30.66 -13.86 -12.04
CA ALA A 172 -30.25 -14.20 -10.69
C ALA A 172 -29.33 -15.43 -10.68
N ILE A 173 -28.20 -15.32 -9.97
CA ILE A 173 -27.29 -16.44 -9.76
C ILE A 173 -27.97 -17.46 -8.85
N PRO A 174 -28.09 -18.74 -9.25
CA PRO A 174 -28.74 -19.77 -8.44
C PRO A 174 -28.02 -19.98 -7.12
N ARG A 175 -28.78 -20.26 -6.06
CA ARG A 175 -28.27 -20.56 -4.72
C ARG A 175 -28.56 -22.03 -4.41
N VAL A 176 -27.56 -22.77 -3.94
CA VAL A 176 -27.70 -24.18 -3.56
C VAL A 176 -27.05 -24.45 -2.22
N THR A 177 -27.74 -25.20 -1.37
CA THR A 177 -27.26 -25.55 -0.03
C THR A 177 -26.54 -26.90 -0.08
N CYS A 178 -25.24 -26.91 0.25
CA CYS A 178 -24.41 -28.12 0.38
C CYS A 178 -24.61 -29.18 -0.72
N PRO A 179 -24.40 -28.87 -2.02
CA PRO A 179 -24.48 -29.89 -3.07
C PRO A 179 -23.39 -30.94 -2.88
N SER A 180 -23.67 -32.17 -3.31
CA SER A 180 -22.62 -33.19 -3.43
C SER A 180 -21.55 -32.75 -4.44
N LEU A 181 -20.32 -33.25 -4.32
CA LEU A 181 -19.24 -32.90 -5.24
C LEU A 181 -19.59 -33.25 -6.69
N GLU A 182 -20.27 -34.38 -6.91
CA GLU A 182 -20.71 -34.81 -8.24
C GLU A 182 -21.80 -33.90 -8.80
N SER A 183 -22.80 -33.54 -7.98
CA SER A 183 -23.84 -32.60 -8.37
C SER A 183 -23.27 -31.22 -8.71
N PHE A 184 -22.33 -30.72 -7.90
CA PHE A 184 -21.63 -29.48 -8.17
C PHE A 184 -20.82 -29.54 -9.47
N ARG A 185 -20.09 -30.64 -9.67
CA ARG A 185 -19.24 -30.85 -10.85
C ARG A 185 -20.04 -30.85 -12.14
N THR A 186 -21.11 -31.64 -12.19
CA THR A 186 -21.92 -31.83 -13.40
C THR A 186 -22.75 -30.60 -13.73
N ASN A 187 -23.34 -29.95 -12.72
CA ASN A 187 -24.34 -28.91 -12.96
C ASN A 187 -23.77 -27.48 -13.03
N TYR A 188 -22.60 -27.22 -12.41
CA TYR A 188 -22.05 -25.87 -12.29
C TYR A 188 -20.59 -25.75 -12.75
N LEU A 189 -19.72 -26.67 -12.31
CA LEU A 189 -18.29 -26.58 -12.62
C LEU A 189 -17.98 -26.87 -14.09
N LEU A 190 -18.41 -28.02 -14.63
CA LEU A 190 -18.17 -28.38 -16.04
C LEU A 190 -18.90 -27.44 -17.02
N PRO A 191 -20.15 -27.00 -16.76
CA PRO A 191 -20.84 -26.05 -17.63
C PRO A 191 -20.39 -24.60 -17.45
N LEU A 192 -19.43 -24.31 -16.55
CA LEU A 192 -18.94 -22.97 -16.22
C LEU A 192 -20.06 -22.00 -15.80
N LYS A 193 -21.04 -22.50 -15.04
CA LYS A 193 -22.19 -21.71 -14.58
C LYS A 193 -21.94 -21.14 -13.17
N PRO A 194 -22.14 -19.83 -12.95
CA PRO A 194 -22.01 -19.25 -11.62
C PRO A 194 -23.11 -19.79 -10.68
N VAL A 195 -22.74 -20.02 -9.42
CA VAL A 195 -23.65 -20.50 -8.37
C VAL A 195 -23.18 -20.00 -7.00
N VAL A 196 -24.12 -19.68 -6.10
CA VAL A 196 -23.84 -19.39 -4.69
C VAL A 196 -24.01 -20.67 -3.87
N LEU A 197 -22.95 -21.08 -3.18
CA LEU A 197 -22.98 -22.25 -2.30
C LEU A 197 -23.29 -21.82 -0.86
N GLU A 198 -24.40 -22.30 -0.31
CA GLU A 198 -24.80 -22.07 1.07
C GLU A 198 -24.43 -23.27 1.95
N GLY A 199 -24.21 -23.03 3.25
CA GLY A 199 -23.93 -24.09 4.24
C GLY A 199 -22.57 -24.77 4.13
N THR A 200 -21.76 -24.47 3.12
CA THR A 200 -20.46 -25.13 2.87
C THR A 200 -19.37 -24.78 3.88
N ILE A 201 -19.40 -23.54 4.38
CA ILE A 201 -18.38 -23.01 5.29
C ILE A 201 -18.82 -22.97 6.75
N GLY A 202 -19.98 -23.55 7.10
CA GLY A 202 -20.54 -23.47 8.46
C GLY A 202 -19.65 -24.04 9.56
N HIS A 203 -18.73 -24.94 9.22
CA HIS A 203 -17.75 -25.52 10.13
C HIS A 203 -16.48 -24.65 10.31
N TRP A 204 -16.33 -23.56 9.55
CA TRP A 204 -15.11 -22.76 9.58
C TRP A 204 -14.97 -22.04 10.93
N PRO A 205 -13.83 -22.18 11.64
CA PRO A 205 -13.58 -21.45 12.88
C PRO A 205 -13.70 -19.92 12.71
N ALA A 206 -13.42 -19.42 11.51
CA ALA A 206 -13.56 -18.02 11.11
C ALA A 206 -14.98 -17.45 11.22
N LEU A 207 -16.01 -18.31 11.26
CA LEU A 207 -17.41 -17.88 11.42
C LEU A 207 -17.90 -18.02 12.87
N ASN A 208 -17.41 -19.03 13.61
CA ASN A 208 -17.99 -19.39 14.91
C ASN A 208 -17.06 -19.16 16.11
N GLN A 209 -15.75 -19.37 15.95
CA GLN A 209 -14.77 -19.35 17.05
C GLN A 209 -13.95 -18.06 17.06
N HIS A 210 -13.56 -17.58 15.87
CA HIS A 210 -12.86 -16.33 15.64
C HIS A 210 -13.57 -15.53 14.55
N PRO A 211 -14.77 -14.98 14.82
CA PRO A 211 -15.52 -14.20 13.84
C PRO A 211 -14.68 -13.01 13.38
N TRP A 212 -14.55 -12.85 12.06
CA TRP A 212 -13.84 -11.73 11.45
C TRP A 212 -14.68 -10.45 11.64
N SER A 213 -14.58 -9.85 12.82
CA SER A 213 -15.24 -8.60 13.17
C SER A 213 -14.31 -7.42 12.89
N ARG A 214 -14.85 -6.29 12.40
CA ARG A 214 -14.09 -5.05 12.11
C ARG A 214 -13.55 -4.33 13.36
N GLY A 215 -13.42 -5.02 14.49
CA GLY A 215 -12.95 -4.42 15.73
C GLY A 215 -12.34 -5.46 16.66
N ARG A 216 -11.02 -5.32 16.88
CA ARG A 216 -10.21 -5.86 17.99
C ARG A 216 -9.47 -7.20 17.86
N ASP A 217 -9.64 -8.03 16.82
CA ASP A 217 -8.94 -9.34 16.81
C ASP A 217 -7.74 -9.48 15.84
N ASP A 218 -7.40 -8.44 15.05
CA ASP A 218 -6.15 -8.45 14.27
C ASP A 218 -4.87 -8.21 15.10
N ARG A 219 -5.01 -7.96 16.41
CA ARG A 219 -3.87 -7.72 17.32
C ARG A 219 -3.33 -8.97 18.01
N LYS A 220 -4.03 -10.11 17.99
CA LYS A 220 -3.55 -11.30 18.72
C LYS A 220 -2.56 -12.18 17.94
N GLY A 221 -2.42 -11.96 16.63
CA GLY A 221 -1.42 -12.63 15.79
C GLY A 221 -0.08 -11.89 15.64
N ARG A 222 0.05 -10.67 16.18
CA ARG A 222 1.29 -9.87 16.11
C ARG A 222 1.65 -9.38 17.51
N GLY A 223 2.90 -9.64 17.91
CA GLY A 223 3.42 -9.47 19.26
C GLY A 223 3.05 -8.15 19.94
N GLN A 224 2.73 -8.27 21.23
CA GLN A 224 2.38 -7.18 22.12
C GLN A 224 3.50 -6.13 22.23
N THR A 225 3.15 -4.87 22.03
CA THR A 225 3.72 -3.75 22.80
C THR A 225 2.57 -2.87 23.28
N LYS A 226 2.60 -2.56 24.58
CA LYS A 226 1.57 -1.87 25.35
C LYS A 226 1.60 -0.38 25.02
N GLU A 227 0.44 0.26 24.88
CA GLU A 227 0.27 1.63 25.39
C GLU A 227 -1.20 2.02 25.63
N ALA A 228 -1.31 3.03 26.49
CA ALA A 228 -2.40 3.52 27.34
C ALA A 228 -3.85 3.52 26.80
N GLY A 229 -4.77 3.28 27.73
CA GLY A 229 -6.21 3.26 27.52
C GLY A 229 -6.84 4.64 27.30
N PHE A 230 -7.98 4.60 26.62
CA PHE A 230 -8.95 5.70 26.59
C PHE A 230 -10.34 5.11 26.83
N ASP A 231 -10.99 5.58 27.88
CA ASP A 231 -12.32 5.18 28.31
C ASP A 231 -13.36 5.87 27.43
N VAL A 232 -14.19 5.09 26.72
CA VAL A 232 -15.30 5.61 25.90
C VAL A 232 -16.60 5.02 26.44
N ASN A 233 -16.89 5.28 27.71
CA ASN A 233 -18.22 5.03 28.29
C ASN A 233 -18.88 6.30 28.84
N ALA A 234 -18.89 7.36 28.04
CA ALA A 234 -19.53 8.64 28.38
C ALA A 234 -20.72 9.03 27.49
N SER A 235 -21.25 8.14 26.64
CA SER A 235 -22.37 8.51 25.74
C SER A 235 -23.51 7.49 25.63
N ALA A 236 -23.72 6.67 26.66
CA ALA A 236 -24.82 5.69 26.71
C ALA A 236 -25.75 5.84 27.92
N LYS A 237 -25.85 7.05 28.51
CA LYS A 237 -26.74 7.33 29.66
C LYS A 237 -27.87 8.33 29.40
N LEU A 238 -28.16 8.70 28.15
CA LEU A 238 -29.23 9.68 27.88
C LEU A 238 -30.45 9.19 27.09
N THR A 239 -30.63 7.88 26.86
CA THR A 239 -31.76 7.38 26.03
C THR A 239 -32.67 6.34 26.72
N VAL A 240 -32.70 6.27 28.06
CA VAL A 240 -33.64 5.37 28.78
C VAL A 240 -34.34 6.07 29.95
N ARG A 241 -34.79 7.33 29.77
CA ARG A 241 -35.66 8.00 30.76
C ARG A 241 -36.67 8.96 30.14
N LEU A 242 -37.38 8.50 29.10
CA LEU A 242 -38.55 9.22 28.55
C LEU A 242 -39.60 8.26 27.96
N LYS A 243 -39.75 7.07 28.55
CA LYS A 243 -40.84 6.15 28.18
C LYS A 243 -41.48 5.41 29.35
N GLU A 244 -41.41 5.98 30.54
CA GLU A 244 -42.29 5.66 31.68
C GLU A 244 -42.55 6.94 32.47
N MET A 245 -43.50 7.72 31.97
CA MET A 245 -44.40 8.61 32.71
C MET A 245 -45.50 9.07 31.75
#